data_AF-A0A2V7J981-F1
#
_entry.id   AF-A0A2V7J981-F1
#
_cell.length_a   1.000
_cell.length_b   1.000
_cell.length_c   1.000
_cell.angle_alpha   90.00
_cell.angle_beta   90.00
_cell.angle_gamma   90.00
#
_symmetry.space_group_name_H-M   'P 1'
#
loop_
_entity.id
_entity.type
_entity.pdbx_description
1 polymer ?
#
loop_
_entity_poly.entity_id
_entity_poly.type
_entity_poly.pdbx_seq_one_letter_code
_entity_poly.pdbx_strand_id
1 'polypeptide(L)'
;TLTDRATYLAWRDKLQLVPMVEGDSLLYNVYHVLELNPHNAARINVAGGQAFADFIVSAEAQALIGQFGRSAFGQSLFVPDAGKPDRW
;
A
#
# COMPACT_ATOMS: atom_id res chain seq x y z
N THR A 1 14.99 -12.54 11.30
CA THR A 1 14.41 -12.39 9.95
C THR A 1 13.40 -11.27 9.98
N LEU A 2 13.42 -10.39 8.96
CA LEU A 2 12.41 -9.35 8.75
C LEU A 2 11.69 -9.64 7.44
N THR A 3 10.37 -9.50 7.41
CA THR A 3 9.53 -9.72 6.23
C THR A 3 8.27 -8.87 6.36
N ASP A 4 7.67 -8.47 5.24
CA ASP A 4 6.38 -7.79 5.26
C ASP A 4 5.23 -8.76 5.58
N ARG A 5 4.08 -8.20 5.96
CA ARG A 5 2.89 -8.96 6.37
C ARG A 5 2.35 -9.85 5.25
N ALA A 6 2.31 -9.35 4.02
CA ALA A 6 1.70 -10.08 2.91
C ALA A 6 2.53 -11.31 2.56
N THR A 7 3.86 -11.18 2.53
CA THR A 7 4.77 -12.31 2.33
C THR A 7 4.65 -13.33 3.45
N TYR A 8 4.62 -12.90 4.72
CA TYR A 8 4.40 -13.81 5.85
C TYR A 8 3.08 -14.59 5.72
N LEU A 9 1.97 -13.90 5.45
CA LEU A 9 0.65 -14.54 5.35
C LEU A 9 0.55 -15.50 4.17
N ALA A 10 1.17 -15.19 3.03
CA ALA A 10 1.19 -16.07 1.86
C ALA A 10 1.95 -17.38 2.09
N TRP A 11 2.92 -17.39 3.02
CA TRP A 11 3.77 -18.55 3.31
C TRP A 11 3.51 -19.17 4.68
N ARG A 12 2.63 -18.60 5.50
CA ARG A 12 2.43 -18.95 6.92
C ARG A 12 2.28 -20.46 7.14
N ASP A 13 1.51 -21.13 6.30
CA ASP A 13 1.22 -22.56 6.45
C ASP A 13 2.43 -23.47 6.13
N LYS A 14 3.49 -22.90 5.55
CA LYS A 14 4.77 -23.56 5.23
C LYS A 14 5.89 -23.16 6.19
N LEU A 15 5.63 -22.26 7.14
CA LEU A 15 6.63 -21.72 8.06
C LEU A 15 6.35 -22.21 9.48
N GLN A 16 7.41 -22.59 10.19
CA GLN A 16 7.38 -22.79 11.64
C GLN A 16 7.82 -21.50 12.36
N LEU A 17 7.30 -20.36 11.92
CA LEU A 17 7.66 -19.02 12.42
C LEU A 17 6.41 -18.25 12.83
N VAL A 18 6.53 -17.50 13.92
CA VAL A 18 5.50 -16.56 14.38
C VAL A 18 6.05 -15.14 14.43
N PRO A 19 5.23 -14.10 14.19
CA PRO A 19 5.66 -12.71 14.39
C PRO A 19 5.97 -12.49 15.88
N MET A 20 7.15 -11.96 16.17
CA MET A 20 7.52 -11.55 17.52
C MET A 20 7.28 -10.05 17.77
N VAL A 21 7.32 -9.25 16.70
CA VAL A 21 7.12 -7.80 16.71
C VAL A 21 6.30 -7.43 15.48
N GLU A 22 5.24 -6.64 15.66
CA GLU A 22 4.39 -6.13 14.59
C GLU A 22 3.64 -4.86 15.02
N GLY A 23 3.19 -4.05 14.06
CA GLY A 23 2.29 -2.91 14.29
C GLY A 23 2.95 -1.60 14.71
N ASP A 24 4.25 -1.62 15.02
CA ASP A 24 5.03 -0.40 15.30
C ASP A 24 5.08 0.53 14.08
N SER A 25 4.98 1.84 14.29
CA SER A 25 5.03 2.85 13.22
C SER A 25 6.36 2.86 12.46
N LEU A 26 7.45 2.44 13.10
CA LEU A 26 8.76 2.27 12.43
C LEU A 26 8.74 1.15 11.37
N LEU A 27 7.73 0.28 11.40
CA LEU A 27 7.54 -0.80 10.42
C LEU A 27 6.55 -0.43 9.31
N TYR A 28 6.03 0.80 9.30
CA TYR A 28 5.12 1.23 8.24
C TYR A 28 5.87 1.33 6.91
N ASN A 29 5.30 0.69 5.90
CA ASN A 29 5.77 0.74 4.51
C ASN A 29 4.77 1.55 3.69
N VAL A 30 4.85 2.89 3.80
CA VAL A 30 3.87 3.79 3.17
C VAL A 30 4.20 3.96 1.69
N TYR A 31 3.15 3.85 0.87
CA TYR A 31 3.23 4.04 -0.57
C TYR A 31 2.75 5.44 -0.94
N HIS A 32 3.46 6.05 -1.89
CA HIS A 32 3.08 7.33 -2.48
C HIS A 32 2.85 7.16 -3.97
N VAL A 33 1.92 7.95 -4.51
CA VAL A 33 1.79 8.18 -5.95
C VAL A 33 2.48 9.50 -6.28
N LEU A 34 3.32 9.48 -7.32
CA LEU A 34 4.09 10.64 -7.76
C LEU A 34 3.74 10.94 -9.21
N GLU A 35 3.17 12.12 -9.43
CA GLU A 35 2.94 12.64 -10.76
C GLU A 35 4.24 13.14 -11.36
N LEU A 36 4.46 12.82 -12.64
CA LEU A 36 5.72 13.16 -13.31
C LEU A 36 5.66 14.59 -13.86
N ASN A 37 6.76 15.33 -13.71
CA ASN A 37 6.91 16.63 -14.33
C ASN A 37 6.91 16.49 -15.87
N PRO A 38 5.96 17.13 -16.60
CA PRO A 38 5.86 17.03 -18.05
C PRO A 38 7.11 17.53 -18.80
N HIS A 39 7.90 18.41 -18.19
CA HIS A 39 9.13 18.92 -18.80
C HIS A 39 10.26 17.89 -18.85
N ASN A 40 10.15 16.78 -18.12
CA ASN A 40 11.20 15.75 -18.08
C ASN A 40 11.25 14.88 -19.35
N ALA A 41 10.12 14.71 -20.06
CA ALA A 41 10.08 13.98 -21.34
C ALA A 41 8.79 14.22 -22.11
N ALA A 42 8.89 14.38 -23.45
CA ALA A 42 7.75 14.62 -24.34
C ALA A 42 6.71 13.47 -24.39
N ARG A 43 7.08 12.26 -23.97
CA ARG A 43 6.20 11.08 -23.98
C ARG A 43 5.38 10.90 -22.70
N ILE A 44 5.51 11.81 -21.73
CA ILE A 44 4.80 11.69 -20.45
C ILE A 44 3.30 11.87 -20.70
N ASN A 45 2.51 10.87 -20.30
CA ASN A 45 1.05 10.98 -20.30
C ASN A 45 0.58 11.67 -19.02
N VAL A 46 0.59 13.01 -19.04
CA VAL A 46 0.21 13.84 -17.88
C VAL A 46 -1.23 13.55 -17.45
N ALA A 47 -2.17 13.54 -18.40
CA ALA A 47 -3.58 13.32 -18.09
C ALA A 47 -3.83 11.94 -17.47
N GLY A 48 -3.16 10.90 -17.97
CA GLY A 48 -3.25 9.56 -17.38
C GLY A 48 -2.60 9.46 -16.00
N GLY A 49 -1.49 10.17 -15.78
CA GLY A 49 -0.83 10.26 -14.48
C GLY A 49 -1.74 10.89 -13.42
N GLN A 50 -2.32 12.06 -13.73
CA GLN A 50 -3.27 12.74 -12.85
C GLN A 50 -4.51 11.89 -12.59
N ALA A 51 -5.11 11.30 -13.64
CA ALA A 51 -6.29 10.46 -13.48
C ALA A 51 -6.03 9.25 -12.56
N PHE A 52 -4.83 8.67 -12.62
CA PHE A 52 -4.43 7.59 -11.71
C PHE A 52 -4.20 8.09 -10.27
N ALA A 53 -3.53 9.23 -10.11
CA ALA A 53 -3.31 9.84 -8.81
C ALA A 53 -4.64 10.19 -8.12
N ASP A 54 -5.57 10.81 -8.85
CA ASP A 54 -6.91 11.16 -8.35
C ASP A 54 -7.70 9.90 -7.98
N PHE A 55 -7.64 8.87 -8.83
CA PHE A 55 -8.29 7.59 -8.55
C PHE A 55 -7.72 6.95 -7.29
N ILE A 56 -6.41 6.81 -7.17
CA ILE A 56 -5.82 6.02 -6.07
C ILE A 56 -6.05 6.68 -4.70
N VAL A 57 -6.19 8.00 -4.63
CA VAL A 57 -6.52 8.73 -3.39
C VAL A 57 -8.03 8.88 -3.15
N SER A 58 -8.89 8.45 -4.09
CA SER A 58 -10.34 8.56 -3.96
C SER A 58 -10.88 7.70 -2.81
N ALA A 59 -12.03 8.09 -2.26
CA ALA A 59 -12.67 7.33 -1.18
C ALA A 59 -12.98 5.88 -1.59
N GLU A 60 -13.40 5.68 -2.85
CA GLU A 60 -13.72 4.37 -3.41
C GLU A 60 -12.47 3.49 -3.51
N ALA A 61 -11.36 4.02 -4.04
CA ALA A 61 -10.12 3.26 -4.16
C ALA A 61 -9.52 2.95 -2.79
N GLN A 62 -9.52 3.92 -1.87
CA GLN A 62 -9.07 3.72 -0.49
C GLN A 62 -9.92 2.65 0.23
N ALA A 63 -11.24 2.63 0.01
CA ALA A 63 -12.11 1.57 0.53
C ALA A 63 -11.78 0.18 -0.07
N LEU A 64 -11.46 0.11 -1.37
CA LEU A 64 -11.03 -1.13 -2.03
C LEU A 64 -9.70 -1.63 -1.47
N ILE A 65 -8.71 -0.73 -1.33
CA ILE A 65 -7.40 -1.03 -0.73
C ILE A 65 -7.58 -1.60 0.68
N GLY A 66 -8.41 -0.97 1.51
CA GLY A 66 -8.67 -1.43 2.88
C GLY A 66 -9.43 -2.75 2.97
N GLN A 67 -10.07 -3.21 1.90
CA GLN A 67 -10.74 -4.51 1.83
C GLN A 67 -9.84 -5.63 1.29
N PHE A 68 -8.75 -5.27 0.62
CA PHE A 68 -7.88 -6.22 -0.05
C PHE A 68 -7.25 -7.22 0.95
N GLY A 69 -7.33 -8.51 0.60
CA GLY A 69 -6.78 -9.61 1.38
C GLY A 69 -7.71 -10.20 2.46
N ARG A 70 -8.80 -9.52 2.83
CA ARG A 70 -9.68 -9.98 3.92
C ARG A 70 -10.24 -11.39 3.69
N SER A 71 -10.72 -11.68 2.48
CA SER A 71 -11.31 -12.98 2.16
C SER A 71 -10.28 -14.12 2.16
N ALA A 72 -9.04 -13.84 1.77
CA ALA A 72 -7.98 -14.84 1.65
C ALA A 72 -7.23 -15.07 2.97
N PHE A 73 -7.00 -14.01 3.74
CA PHE A 73 -6.10 -14.02 4.90
C PHE A 73 -6.80 -13.69 6.23
N GLY A 74 -8.10 -13.43 6.21
CA GLY A 74 -8.88 -13.03 7.40
C GLY A 74 -8.58 -11.61 7.91
N GLN A 75 -7.73 -10.86 7.21
CA GLN A 75 -7.32 -9.50 7.58
C GLN A 75 -6.97 -8.68 6.34
N SER A 76 -7.01 -7.35 6.47
CA SER A 76 -6.55 -6.44 5.42
C SER A 76 -5.04 -6.52 5.28
N LEU A 77 -4.54 -6.53 4.03
CA LEU A 77 -3.09 -6.44 3.77
C LEU A 77 -2.58 -5.01 3.72
N PHE A 78 -3.44 -4.07 3.36
CA PHE A 78 -3.12 -2.65 3.27
C PHE A 78 -4.07 -1.84 4.14
N VAL A 79 -3.54 -0.77 4.73
CA VAL A 79 -4.29 0.20 5.53
C VAL A 79 -4.34 1.51 4.73
N PRO A 80 -5.55 2.02 4.40
CA PRO A 80 -5.69 3.26 3.65
C PRO A 80 -5.10 4.46 4.41
N ASP A 81 -4.35 5.30 3.71
CA ASP A 81 -3.58 6.40 4.31
C ASP A 81 -3.66 7.73 3.55
N ALA A 82 -4.37 7.77 2.42
CA ALA A 82 -4.47 8.99 1.63
C ALA A 82 -5.03 10.18 2.44
N GLY A 83 -4.37 11.33 2.31
CA GLY A 83 -4.78 12.58 2.95
C GLY A 83 -4.46 12.69 4.44
N LYS A 84 -3.79 11.69 5.04
CA LYS A 84 -3.34 11.77 6.42
C LYS A 84 -1.94 12.39 6.49
N PRO A 85 -1.61 13.10 7.58
CA PRO A 85 -0.26 13.57 7.80
C PRO A 85 0.66 12.39 8.09
N ASP A 86 1.87 12.42 7.52
CA ASP A 86 2.90 11.45 7.82
C ASP A 86 3.31 11.54 9.30
N ARG A 87 3.33 10.40 10.00
CA ARG A 87 3.61 10.31 11.45
C ARG A 87 4.81 9.42 11.77
N TRP A 88 5.87 9.51 10.96
CA TRP A 88 7.17 8.86 11.22
C TRP A 88 8.17 9.81 11.88
#